data_AF-A0A6G3MHH8-F1
#
_entry.id   AF-A0A6G3MHH8-F1
#
_cell.length_a   1.000
_cell.length_b   1.000
_cell.length_c   1.000
_cell.angle_alpha   90.00
_cell.angle_beta   90.00
_cell.angle_gamma   90.00
#
_symmetry.space_group_name_H-M   'P 1'
#
loop_
_entity.id
_entity.type
_entity.pdbx_description
1 polymer ?
#
loop_
_entity_poly.entity_id
_entity_poly.type
_entity_poly.pdbx_seq_one_letter_code
_entity_poly.pdbx_strand_id
1 'polypeptide(L)'
;MAENKRELRYKKIGFLGEGQYAMVYKADDVLENKIVAIKKIKMSMYDEYNEGVNLSAIREIKALKNITHENIIKLFDVFGTKNNINLVYDYMETDLLKIIEDPHSVLSPSNLKSYMLMSLRGLEFLHYRFILHRVFR
;
A
#
# COMPACT_ATOMS: atom_id res chain seq x y z
N MET A 1 -17.26 -0.33 17.57
CA MET A 1 -17.93 -1.56 17.06
C MET A 1 -17.49 -1.97 15.65
N ALA A 2 -17.31 -1.05 14.68
CA ALA A 2 -16.86 -1.42 13.32
C ALA A 2 -15.38 -1.86 13.23
N GLU A 3 -14.55 -1.42 14.17
CA GLU A 3 -13.10 -1.64 14.18
C GLU A 3 -12.72 -3.07 14.57
N ASN A 4 -13.40 -3.60 15.59
CA ASN A 4 -13.27 -5.00 16.02
C ASN A 4 -13.64 -5.98 14.87
N LYS A 5 -14.60 -5.60 14.01
CA LYS A 5 -14.92 -6.38 12.79
C LYS A 5 -13.77 -6.44 11.77
N ARG A 6 -12.97 -5.37 11.62
CA ARG A 6 -11.85 -5.34 10.67
C ARG A 6 -10.62 -6.06 11.18
N GLU A 7 -10.37 -6.01 12.50
CA GLU A 7 -9.32 -6.83 13.11
C GLU A 7 -9.65 -8.33 13.05
N LEU A 8 -10.93 -8.70 13.15
CA LEU A 8 -11.39 -10.07 12.92
C LEU A 8 -11.28 -10.49 11.45
N ARG A 9 -11.46 -9.56 10.50
CA ARG A 9 -11.32 -9.81 9.05
C ARG A 9 -9.87 -10.02 8.64
N TYR A 10 -8.99 -9.09 9.00
CA TYR A 10 -7.59 -9.09 8.55
C TYR A 10 -6.67 -9.66 9.63
N LYS A 11 -6.50 -10.98 9.63
CA LYS A 11 -5.66 -11.68 10.61
C LYS A 11 -4.19 -11.52 10.23
N LYS A 12 -3.41 -10.82 11.03
CA LYS A 12 -1.97 -10.65 10.79
C LYS A 12 -1.26 -12.00 10.94
N ILE A 13 -0.49 -12.38 9.93
CA ILE A 13 0.24 -13.66 9.87
C ILE A 13 1.76 -13.48 9.80
N GLY A 14 2.25 -12.27 9.51
CA GLY A 14 3.68 -12.00 9.48
C GLY A 14 4.03 -10.52 9.43
N PHE A 15 5.23 -10.18 9.87
CA PHE A 15 5.80 -8.84 9.72
C PHE A 15 6.66 -8.80 8.45
N LEU A 16 6.48 -7.77 7.62
CA LEU A 16 7.19 -7.62 6.35
C LEU A 16 8.29 -6.55 6.40
N GLY A 17 8.15 -5.54 7.25
CA GLY A 17 9.16 -4.51 7.41
C GLY A 17 8.66 -3.26 8.12
N GLU A 18 9.60 -2.41 8.52
CA GLU A 18 9.36 -1.10 9.12
C GLU A 18 10.12 -0.04 8.32
N GLY A 19 9.40 1.01 7.93
CA GLY A 19 9.98 2.26 7.46
C GLY A 19 9.81 3.35 8.52
N GLN A 20 10.41 4.51 8.26
CA GLN A 20 10.45 5.64 9.20
C GLN A 20 9.09 6.03 9.79
N TYR A 21 8.00 5.89 9.03
CA TYR A 21 6.65 6.32 9.44
C TYR A 21 5.60 5.19 9.41
N ALA A 22 5.98 3.97 9.04
CA ALA A 22 5.01 2.90 8.82
C ALA A 22 5.59 1.51 9.08
N MET A 23 4.75 0.62 9.59
CA MET A 23 5.02 -0.80 9.70
C MET A 23 4.15 -1.56 8.70
N VAL A 24 4.70 -2.57 8.05
CA VAL A 24 4.00 -3.38 7.05
C VAL A 24 3.85 -4.81 7.57
N TYR A 25 2.63 -5.32 7.52
CA TYR A 25 2.28 -6.68 7.96
C TYR A 25 1.66 -7.45 6.80
N LYS A 26 2.00 -8.74 6.70
CA LYS A 26 1.25 -9.72 5.91
C LYS A 26 0.03 -10.13 6.73
N ALA A 27 -1.15 -10.16 6.11
CA ALA A 27 -2.37 -10.60 6.75
C ALA A 27 -3.20 -11.48 5.82
N ASP A 28 -4.00 -12.33 6.43
CA ASP A 28 -5.03 -13.12 5.78
C ASP A 28 -6.38 -12.40 5.89
N ASP A 29 -7.00 -12.09 4.74
CA ASP A 29 -8.36 -11.58 4.67
C ASP A 29 -9.33 -12.76 4.67
N VAL A 30 -9.88 -13.10 5.84
CA VAL A 30 -10.72 -14.28 6.03
C VAL A 30 -12.08 -14.19 5.33
N LEU A 31 -12.49 -13.01 4.85
CA LEU A 31 -13.75 -12.85 4.12
C LEU A 31 -13.57 -13.13 2.63
N GLU A 32 -12.47 -12.66 2.04
CA GLU A 32 -12.17 -12.84 0.61
C GLU A 32 -11.24 -14.03 0.36
N ASN A 33 -10.76 -14.68 1.43
CA ASN A 33 -9.82 -15.79 1.41
C ASN A 33 -8.55 -15.46 0.58
N LYS A 34 -7.90 -14.34 0.92
CA LYS A 34 -6.73 -13.86 0.19
C LYS A 34 -5.69 -13.23 1.10
N ILE A 35 -4.44 -13.29 0.67
CA ILE A 35 -3.33 -12.62 1.34
C ILE A 35 -3.28 -11.14 0.96
N VAL A 36 -3.13 -10.28 1.96
CA VAL A 36 -3.03 -8.83 1.83
C VAL A 36 -1.83 -8.27 2.58
N ALA A 37 -1.41 -7.06 2.20
CA ALA A 37 -0.43 -6.28 2.94
C ALA A 37 -1.11 -5.12 3.69
N ILE A 38 -0.90 -5.04 5.00
CA ILE A 38 -1.39 -3.94 5.83
C ILE A 38 -0.24 -2.98 6.12
N LYS A 39 -0.29 -1.79 5.53
CA LYS A 39 0.61 -0.68 5.87
C LYS A 39 -0.01 0.15 6.99
N LYS A 40 0.52 -0.01 8.20
CA LYS A 40 0.13 0.74 9.41
C LYS A 40 1.01 1.98 9.55
N ILE A 41 0.46 3.14 9.26
CA ILE A 41 1.10 4.44 9.42
C ILE A 41 0.94 4.89 10.88
N LYS A 42 2.06 5.17 11.55
CA LYS A 42 2.07 5.72 12.91
C LYS A 42 1.88 7.23 12.79
N MET A 43 0.90 7.82 13.49
CA MET A 43 0.86 9.27 13.65
C MET A 43 1.80 9.67 14.79
N SER A 44 2.67 10.65 14.57
CA SER A 44 3.58 11.13 15.60
C SER A 44 2.79 11.81 16.73
N MET A 45 3.24 11.60 17.97
CA MET A 45 2.79 12.38 19.13
C MET A 45 3.12 13.88 19.03
N TYR A 46 3.87 14.29 18.00
CA TYR A 46 4.33 15.67 17.76
C TYR A 46 3.38 16.51 16.90
N ASP A 47 2.22 15.97 16.52
CA ASP A 47 1.11 16.85 16.14
C ASP A 47 0.59 17.49 17.44
N GLU A 48 1.23 18.59 17.85
CA GLU A 48 0.94 19.36 19.09
C GLU A 48 -0.52 19.82 19.21
N TYR A 49 -1.32 19.63 18.16
CA TYR A 49 -2.77 19.76 18.18
C TYR A 49 -3.40 18.37 18.23
N ASN A 50 -3.95 18.02 19.41
CA ASN A 50 -4.69 16.80 19.81
C ASN A 50 -5.85 16.31 18.90
N GLU A 51 -5.84 16.53 17.59
CA GLU A 51 -6.97 16.21 16.70
C GLU A 51 -7.00 14.76 16.21
N GLY A 52 -5.92 13.98 16.41
CA GLY A 52 -5.84 12.60 15.94
C GLY A 52 -5.93 12.50 14.41
N VAL A 53 -6.24 11.32 13.86
CA VAL A 53 -6.44 11.18 12.41
C VAL A 53 -7.59 12.09 11.94
N ASN A 54 -7.27 13.11 11.15
CA ASN A 54 -8.29 13.94 10.52
C ASN A 54 -9.19 13.09 9.62
N LEU A 55 -10.50 13.08 9.89
CA LEU A 55 -11.48 12.33 9.11
C LEU A 55 -11.50 12.76 7.63
N SER A 56 -11.10 14.00 7.31
CA SER A 56 -10.91 14.44 5.93
C SER A 56 -9.81 13.65 5.23
N ALA A 57 -8.66 13.44 5.89
CA ALA A 57 -7.55 12.67 5.34
C ALA A 57 -7.96 11.22 5.07
N ILE A 58 -8.73 10.58 5.95
CA ILE A 58 -9.28 9.23 5.67
C ILE A 58 -10.20 9.26 4.46
N ARG A 59 -11.05 10.28 4.29
CA ARG A 59 -11.96 10.39 3.13
C ARG A 59 -11.20 10.58 1.83
N GLU A 60 -10.16 11.42 1.83
CA GLU A 60 -9.28 11.62 0.69
C GLU A 60 -8.54 10.33 0.31
N ILE A 61 -7.96 9.63 1.29
CA ILE A 61 -7.30 8.35 1.05
C ILE A 61 -8.29 7.29 0.54
N LYS A 62 -9.54 7.29 1.03
CA LYS A 62 -10.58 6.40 0.51
C LYS A 62 -10.91 6.66 -0.96
N ALA A 63 -10.73 7.87 -1.48
CA ALA A 63 -10.90 8.13 -2.91
C ALA A 63 -9.91 7.33 -3.76
N LEU A 64 -8.73 7.01 -3.22
CA LEU A 64 -7.74 6.17 -3.89
C LEU A 64 -8.20 4.72 -4.08
N LYS A 65 -9.25 4.25 -3.36
CA LYS A 65 -9.82 2.90 -3.55
C LYS A 65 -10.40 2.70 -4.96
N ASN A 66 -10.76 3.78 -5.64
CA ASN A 66 -11.31 3.72 -7.01
C ASN A 66 -10.21 3.62 -8.08
N ILE A 67 -8.93 3.72 -7.71
CA ILE A 67 -7.81 3.52 -8.62
C ILE A 67 -7.67 2.01 -8.82
N THR A 68 -8.02 1.54 -10.02
CA THR A 68 -7.87 0.15 -10.42
C THR A 68 -7.22 0.11 -11.80
N HIS A 69 -6.01 -0.45 -11.86
CA HIS A 69 -5.22 -0.61 -13.07
C HIS A 69 -4.23 -1.76 -12.86
N GLU A 70 -3.91 -2.53 -13.91
CA GLU A 70 -3.02 -3.70 -13.80
C GLU A 70 -1.62 -3.36 -13.28
N ASN A 71 -1.11 -2.16 -13.58
CA ASN A 71 0.22 -1.70 -13.16
C ASN A 71 0.18 -0.76 -11.94
N ILE A 72 -0.92 -0.75 -11.17
CA ILE A 72 -1.04 0.03 -9.94
C ILE A 72 -1.56 -0.88 -8.83
N ILE A 73 -0.82 -0.91 -7.71
CA ILE A 73 -1.21 -1.72 -6.56
C ILE A 73 -2.59 -1.30 -6.03
N LYS A 74 -3.49 -2.27 -5.85
CA LYS A 74 -4.87 -1.99 -5.45
C LYS A 74 -4.96 -1.74 -3.95
N LEU A 75 -5.68 -0.68 -3.57
CA LEU A 75 -6.06 -0.38 -2.20
C LEU A 75 -7.47 -0.93 -1.93
N PHE A 76 -7.57 -2.02 -1.15
CA PHE A 76 -8.86 -2.65 -0.83
C PHE A 76 -9.61 -1.94 0.28
N ASP A 77 -8.89 -1.50 1.32
CA ASP A 77 -9.54 -0.93 2.49
C ASP A 77 -8.66 0.08 3.21
N VAL A 78 -9.34 0.98 3.93
CA VAL A 78 -8.73 2.05 4.71
C VAL A 78 -9.49 2.14 6.04
N PHE A 79 -8.75 2.00 7.13
CA PHE A 79 -9.29 2.07 8.47
C PHE A 79 -8.23 2.55 9.46
N GLY A 80 -8.63 3.29 10.48
CA GLY A 80 -7.67 3.82 11.44
C GLY A 80 -8.33 4.08 12.78
N THR A 81 -7.50 4.04 13.82
CA THR A 81 -7.84 4.52 15.16
C THR A 81 -7.45 6.00 15.27
N LYS A 82 -7.63 6.63 16.44
CA LYS A 82 -7.12 7.99 16.68
C LYS A 82 -5.62 8.16 16.39
N ASN A 83 -4.82 7.09 16.52
CA ASN A 83 -3.35 7.18 16.56
C ASN A 83 -2.66 6.49 15.37
N ASN A 84 -3.41 5.84 14.48
CA ASN A 84 -2.84 5.17 13.31
C ASN A 84 -3.84 5.00 12.18
N ILE A 85 -3.32 4.93 10.96
CA ILE A 85 -4.06 4.59 9.74
C ILE A 85 -3.52 3.27 9.18
N ASN A 86 -4.41 2.36 8.86
CA ASN A 86 -4.13 1.09 8.22
C ASN A 86 -4.65 1.13 6.79
N LEU A 87 -3.76 0.85 5.85
CA LEU A 87 -4.04 0.76 4.42
C LEU A 87 -3.86 -0.70 4.00
N VAL A 88 -4.89 -1.30 3.42
CA VAL A 88 -4.89 -2.71 3.00
C VAL A 88 -4.70 -2.79 1.50
N TYR A 89 -3.56 -3.33 1.08
CA TYR A 89 -3.17 -3.48 -0.31
C TYR A 89 -3.13 -4.94 -0.76
N ASP A 90 -3.03 -5.15 -2.07
CA ASP A 90 -2.51 -6.41 -2.61
C ASP A 90 -1.16 -6.75 -1.97
N TYR A 91 -0.96 -8.03 -1.65
CA TYR A 91 0.34 -8.51 -1.23
C TYR A 91 1.20 -8.78 -2.46
N MET A 92 2.41 -8.23 -2.44
CA MET A 92 3.45 -8.50 -3.44
C MET A 92 4.57 -9.30 -2.78
N GLU A 93 4.99 -10.39 -3.41
CA GLU A 93 6.04 -11.28 -2.88
C GLU A 93 7.42 -10.61 -2.88
N THR A 94 7.69 -9.81 -3.90
CA THR A 94 8.96 -9.12 -4.10
C THR A 94 8.74 -7.69 -4.61
N ASP A 95 9.83 -6.93 -4.68
CA ASP A 95 9.90 -5.60 -5.26
C ASP A 95 11.03 -5.54 -6.31
N LEU A 96 11.05 -4.48 -7.11
CA LEU A 96 12.01 -4.36 -8.21
C LEU A 96 13.45 -4.23 -7.71
N LEU A 97 13.66 -3.62 -6.54
CA LEU A 97 15.00 -3.48 -5.95
C LEU A 97 15.60 -4.84 -5.64
N LYS A 98 14.84 -5.73 -4.98
CA LYS A 98 15.27 -7.10 -4.71
C LYS A 98 15.55 -7.89 -5.99
N ILE A 99 14.76 -7.68 -7.04
CA ILE A 99 15.01 -8.31 -8.35
C ILE A 99 16.32 -7.82 -8.97
N ILE A 100 16.66 -6.54 -8.79
CA ILE A 100 17.90 -5.94 -9.31
C ILE A 100 19.12 -6.38 -8.48
N GLU A 101 18.97 -6.47 -7.16
CA GLU A 101 20.04 -6.82 -6.22
C GLU A 101 20.31 -8.33 -6.13
N ASP A 102 19.38 -9.18 -6.60
CA ASP A 102 19.56 -10.63 -6.64
C ASP A 102 20.67 -11.02 -7.65
N PRO A 103 21.81 -11.58 -7.20
CA PRO A 103 22.90 -11.95 -8.09
C PRO A 103 22.55 -13.11 -9.03
N HIS A 104 21.46 -13.84 -8.77
CA HIS A 104 20.95 -14.89 -9.63
C HIS A 104 19.93 -14.38 -10.66
N SER A 105 19.45 -13.14 -10.51
CA SER A 105 18.51 -12.50 -11.42
C SER A 105 19.25 -11.92 -12.63
N VAL A 106 19.01 -12.49 -13.81
CA VAL A 106 19.52 -11.95 -15.08
C VAL A 106 18.45 -11.08 -15.73
N LEU A 107 18.59 -9.76 -15.60
CA LEU A 107 17.72 -8.79 -16.25
C LEU A 107 18.10 -8.60 -17.72
N SER A 108 17.43 -9.35 -18.60
CA SER A 108 17.60 -9.17 -20.04
C SER A 108 17.06 -7.81 -20.51
N PRO A 109 17.50 -7.31 -21.68
CA PRO A 109 16.92 -6.10 -22.28
C PRO A 109 15.39 -6.17 -22.46
N SER A 110 14.86 -7.37 -22.69
CA SER A 110 13.40 -7.58 -22.81
C SER A 110 12.68 -7.45 -21.47
N ASN A 111 13.30 -7.89 -20.37
CA ASN A 111 12.74 -7.69 -19.02
C ASN A 111 12.74 -6.20 -18.67
N LEU A 112 13.85 -5.50 -18.91
CA LEU A 112 13.95 -4.06 -18.70
C LEU A 112 12.86 -3.30 -19.47
N LYS A 113 12.69 -3.60 -20.76
CA LYS A 113 11.63 -3.02 -21.59
C LYS A 113 10.24 -3.28 -21.01
N SER A 114 10.01 -4.48 -20.50
CA SER A 114 8.71 -4.85 -19.90
C SER A 114 8.44 -4.08 -18.60
N TYR A 115 9.42 -3.97 -17.69
CA TYR A 115 9.28 -3.18 -16.46
C TYR A 115 9.02 -1.70 -16.76
N MET A 116 9.79 -1.12 -17.69
CA MET A 116 9.58 0.27 -18.11
C MET A 116 8.18 0.48 -18.69
N LEU A 117 7.72 -0.43 -19.55
CA LEU A 117 6.39 -0.34 -20.16
C LEU A 117 5.28 -0.41 -19.11
N MET A 118 5.37 -1.34 -18.16
CA MET A 118 4.40 -1.47 -17.06
C MET A 118 4.39 -0.21 -16.18
N SER A 119 5.55 0.31 -15.81
CA SER A 119 5.65 1.56 -15.03
C SER A 119 5.04 2.76 -15.75
N LEU A 120 5.34 2.91 -17.05
CA LEU A 120 4.83 4.02 -17.86
C LEU A 120 3.31 3.95 -18.06
N ARG A 121 2.75 2.75 -18.26
CA ARG A 121 1.29 2.54 -18.33
C ARG A 121 0.61 2.91 -17.02
N GLY A 122 1.19 2.53 -15.88
CA GLY A 122 0.69 2.93 -14.57
C GLY A 122 0.70 4.46 -14.38
N LEU A 123 1.79 5.12 -14.76
CA LEU A 123 1.92 6.58 -14.70
C LEU A 123 0.96 7.29 -15.65
N GLU A 124 0.81 6.81 -16.88
CA GLU A 124 -0.16 7.34 -17.85
C GLU A 124 -1.58 7.31 -17.27
N PHE A 125 -1.99 6.18 -16.69
CA PHE A 125 -3.30 6.06 -16.06
C PHE A 125 -3.50 7.07 -14.92
N LEU A 126 -2.48 7.26 -14.05
CA LEU A 126 -2.54 8.24 -12.97
C LEU A 126 -2.64 9.67 -13.50
N HIS A 127 -1.82 10.01 -14.49
CA HIS A 127 -1.78 11.35 -15.09
C HIS A 127 -3.08 11.70 -15.82
N TYR A 128 -3.70 10.73 -16.50
CA TYR A 128 -5.02 10.89 -17.11
C TYR A 128 -6.12 11.26 -16.08
N ARG A 129 -5.89 10.91 -14.80
CA ARG A 129 -6.78 11.22 -13.67
C ARG A 129 -6.31 12.39 -12.82
N PHE A 130 -5.33 13.17 -13.30
CA PHE A 130 -4.73 14.30 -12.59
C PHE A 130 -4.10 13.91 -11.24
N ILE A 131 -3.62 12.67 -11.12
CA ILE A 131 -2.91 12.19 -9.93
C ILE A 131 -1.42 12.17 -10.24
N LEU A 132 -0.64 12.91 -9.45
CA LEU A 132 0.82 12.95 -9.57
C LEU A 132 1.48 11.98 -8.58
N HIS A 133 2.23 11.01 -9.09
CA HIS A 133 3.01 10.09 -8.24
C HIS A 133 4.32 10.75 -7.78
N ARG A 134 4.30 11.40 -6.61
CA ARG A 134 5.40 12.27 -6.14
C ARG A 134 6.69 11.55 -5.73
N VAL A 135 6.67 10.24 -5.51
CA VAL A 135 7.86 9.47 -5.09
C VAL A 135 7.96 8.20 -5.92
N PHE A 136 8.72 8.22 -7.00
CA PHE A 136 9.02 7.04 -7.80
C PHE A 136 10.42 6.54 -7.43
N ARG A 137 10.50 5.36 -6.81
CA ARG A 137 11.76 4.70 -6.41
C ARG A 137 11.61 3.19 -6.62
#